data_AF-A0A545BAU9-F1
#
_entry.id   AF-A0A545BAU9-F1
#
_cell.length_a   1.000
_cell.length_b   1.000
_cell.length_c   1.000
_cell.angle_alpha   90.00
_cell.angle_beta   90.00
_cell.angle_gamma   90.00
#
_symmetry.space_group_name_H-M   'P 1'
#
loop_
_entity.id
_entity.type
_entity.pdbx_description
1 polymer ?
#
loop_
_entity_poly.entity_id
_entity_poly.type
_entity_poly.pdbx_seq_one_letter_code
_entity_poly.pdbx_strand_id
1 'polypeptide(L)'
;MGVIVGPRVLDAGLSLVTALLAPVAVAAGYPSPAQDYFDGRIDLNEHLVKDVTSTFIVRVTGHSMEQAGISDGDELVVNRALEPRDGSVVVAVLDGELTIKRLRITPSGVILQADNPRFPEIEVPALAELTIWGVATRCLHHV
;
A
#
# COMPACT_ATOMS: atom_id res chain seq x y z
N MET A 1 0.22 14.13 21.65
CA MET A 1 -1.02 13.32 21.64
C MET A 1 -0.81 12.24 20.59
N GLY A 2 -0.30 11.08 20.99
CA GLY A 2 0.20 10.07 20.05
C GLY A 2 -0.94 9.39 19.29
N VAL A 3 -0.85 9.34 17.96
CA VAL A 3 -1.77 8.57 17.13
C VAL A 3 -1.46 7.08 17.37
N ILE A 4 -2.31 6.41 18.15
CA ILE A 4 -2.19 4.97 18.38
C ILE A 4 -2.74 4.25 17.15
N VAL A 5 -1.85 3.85 16.24
CA VAL A 5 -2.19 2.87 15.18
C VAL A 5 -2.02 1.47 15.75
N GLY A 6 -2.86 1.13 16.71
CA GLY A 6 -3.02 -0.22 17.23
C GLY A 6 -3.89 -1.05 16.28
N PRO A 7 -3.65 -2.36 16.12
CA PRO A 7 -4.59 -3.21 15.41
C PRO A 7 -5.96 -3.10 16.10
N ARG A 8 -6.97 -2.58 15.40
CA ARG A 8 -8.33 -2.98 15.72
C ARG A 8 -8.47 -4.39 15.18
N VAL A 9 -8.46 -5.36 16.09
CA VAL A 9 -8.83 -6.74 15.77
C VAL A 9 -10.26 -6.68 15.22
N LEU A 10 -10.40 -6.86 13.91
CA LEU A 10 -11.67 -7.30 13.35
C LEU A 10 -11.87 -8.69 13.92
N ASP A 11 -13.00 -8.94 14.60
CA ASP A 11 -13.36 -10.29 15.05
C ASP A 11 -13.21 -11.25 13.87
N ALA A 12 -12.13 -12.01 13.87
CA ALA A 12 -11.77 -12.93 12.80
C ALA A 12 -12.58 -14.21 12.97
N GLY A 13 -13.88 -14.10 12.72
CA GLY A 13 -14.56 -15.23 12.08
C GLY A 13 -13.83 -15.43 10.77
N LEU A 14 -13.07 -16.52 10.64
CA LEU A 14 -12.40 -16.94 9.40
C LEU A 14 -13.45 -17.09 8.30
N SER A 15 -13.80 -15.99 7.63
CA SER A 15 -14.53 -16.04 6.39
C SER A 15 -13.52 -16.36 5.30
N LEU A 16 -13.35 -17.65 5.01
CA LEU A 16 -12.63 -18.11 3.82
C LEU A 16 -13.40 -17.61 2.59
N VAL A 17 -13.06 -16.42 2.12
CA VAL A 17 -13.56 -15.90 0.84
C VAL A 17 -12.60 -16.39 -0.25
N THR A 18 -12.89 -17.57 -0.79
CA THR A 18 -12.24 -18.04 -2.01
C THR A 18 -13.01 -17.51 -3.21
N ALA A 19 -12.31 -16.80 -4.10
CA ALA A 19 -12.89 -16.34 -5.36
C ALA A 19 -12.57 -17.33 -6.48
N LEU A 20 -13.47 -17.42 -7.46
CA LEU A 20 -13.16 -18.11 -8.71
C LEU A 20 -12.24 -17.20 -9.52
N LEU A 21 -11.10 -17.73 -9.96
CA LEU A 21 -10.25 -17.07 -10.93
C LEU A 21 -10.77 -17.41 -12.33
N ALA A 22 -10.82 -16.43 -13.23
CA ALA A 22 -11.14 -16.71 -14.62
C ALA A 22 -10.08 -17.65 -15.19
N PRO A 23 -10.47 -18.72 -15.93
CA PRO A 23 -9.51 -19.70 -16.45
C PRO A 23 -8.68 -19.15 -17.60
N VAL A 24 -8.92 -17.90 -18.03
CA VAL A 24 -8.17 -17.22 -19.07
C VAL A 24 -7.88 -15.79 -18.61
N ALA A 25 -6.71 -15.27 -18.97
CA ALA A 25 -6.40 -13.87 -18.74
C ALA A 25 -7.29 -12.97 -19.61
N VAL A 26 -7.91 -11.96 -19.00
CA VAL A 26 -8.75 -10.98 -19.70
C VAL A 26 -7.88 -9.82 -20.15
N ALA A 27 -7.85 -9.53 -21.46
CA ALA A 27 -7.08 -8.42 -22.00
C ALA A 27 -7.70 -7.08 -21.58
N ALA A 28 -6.89 -6.20 -20.98
CA ALA A 28 -7.25 -4.81 -20.72
C ALA A 28 -7.16 -3.90 -21.97
N GLY A 29 -7.01 -4.49 -23.16
CA GLY A 29 -6.83 -3.83 -24.45
C GLY A 29 -7.46 -4.64 -25.58
N TYR A 30 -6.81 -4.70 -26.76
CA TYR A 30 -7.35 -5.48 -27.88
C TYR A 30 -7.40 -6.99 -27.55
N PRO A 31 -8.52 -7.68 -27.83
CA PRO A 31 -8.64 -9.12 -27.57
C PRO A 31 -7.69 -9.89 -28.49
N SER A 32 -6.76 -10.65 -27.89
CA SER A 32 -5.85 -11.55 -28.62
C SER A 32 -6.33 -13.01 -28.49
N PRO A 33 -6.36 -13.80 -29.58
CA PRO A 33 -6.89 -15.18 -29.55
C PRO A 33 -5.98 -16.23 -28.90
N ALA A 34 -4.70 -15.91 -28.65
CA ALA A 34 -3.77 -16.84 -28.01
C ALA A 34 -3.86 -16.66 -26.49
N GLN A 35 -4.50 -17.62 -25.80
CA GLN A 35 -4.67 -17.57 -24.36
C GLN A 35 -4.27 -18.90 -23.72
N ASP A 36 -3.39 -18.79 -22.72
CA ASP A 36 -3.05 -19.89 -21.81
C ASP A 36 -4.17 -20.07 -20.78
N TYR A 37 -4.48 -21.32 -20.46
CA TYR A 37 -5.50 -21.69 -19.48
C TYR A 37 -4.89 -21.72 -18.06
N PHE A 38 -5.60 -21.13 -17.11
CA PHE A 38 -5.32 -21.18 -15.68
C PHE A 38 -6.38 -22.06 -14.99
N ASP A 39 -6.00 -23.27 -14.57
CA ASP A 39 -6.88 -24.12 -13.78
C ASP A 39 -6.71 -23.79 -12.29
N GLY A 40 -7.51 -22.86 -11.75
CA GLY A 40 -7.36 -22.50 -10.34
C GLY A 40 -8.48 -21.72 -9.70
N ARG A 41 -8.59 -21.89 -8.37
CA ARG A 41 -9.24 -20.95 -7.45
C ARG A 41 -8.18 -19.99 -6.92
N ILE A 42 -8.58 -18.78 -6.52
CA ILE A 42 -7.68 -17.83 -5.87
C ILE A 42 -8.13 -17.56 -4.43
N ASP A 43 -7.20 -17.69 -3.49
CA ASP A 43 -7.36 -17.20 -2.13
C ASP A 43 -6.70 -15.84 -2.01
N LEU A 44 -7.51 -14.81 -1.74
CA LEU A 44 -7.02 -13.44 -1.63
C LEU A 44 -6.21 -13.22 -0.35
N ASN A 45 -6.44 -14.00 0.70
CA ASN A 45 -5.65 -13.93 1.92
C ASN A 45 -4.21 -14.39 1.63
N GLU A 46 -4.04 -15.57 1.04
CA GLU A 46 -2.70 -16.05 0.67
C GLU A 46 -2.01 -15.14 -0.36
N HIS A 47 -2.79 -14.57 -1.27
CA HIS A 47 -2.26 -13.70 -2.32
C HIS A 47 -1.80 -12.32 -1.80
N LEU A 48 -2.55 -11.73 -0.86
CA LEU A 48 -2.31 -10.36 -0.38
C LEU A 48 -1.58 -10.32 0.97
N VAL A 49 -1.75 -11.34 1.81
CA VAL A 49 -1.29 -11.40 3.20
C VAL A 49 -0.23 -12.48 3.35
N LYS A 50 1.04 -12.08 3.29
CA LYS A 50 2.16 -13.00 3.54
C LYS A 50 2.26 -13.43 5.00
N ASP A 51 1.97 -12.51 5.91
CA ASP A 51 1.98 -12.73 7.36
C ASP A 51 0.90 -11.86 8.00
N VAL A 52 -0.07 -12.51 8.64
CA VAL A 52 -1.25 -11.89 9.26
C VAL A 52 -0.90 -10.98 10.42
N THR A 53 0.24 -11.20 11.08
CA THR A 53 0.64 -10.42 12.27
C THR A 53 1.31 -9.11 11.91
N SER A 54 1.83 -9.00 10.68
CA SER A 54 2.57 -7.84 10.19
C SER A 54 1.89 -7.13 9.01
N THR A 55 0.73 -7.62 8.56
CA THR A 55 -0.04 -7.03 7.45
C THR A 55 -1.26 -6.29 7.96
N PHE A 56 -1.46 -5.07 7.46
CA PHE A 56 -2.52 -4.16 7.86
C PHE A 56 -3.19 -3.58 6.62
N ILE A 57 -4.47 -3.24 6.73
CA ILE A 57 -5.18 -2.47 5.72
C ILE A 57 -5.34 -1.04 6.21
N VAL A 58 -4.95 -0.07 5.39
CA VAL A 58 -5.06 1.37 5.68
C VAL A 58 -5.94 2.01 4.63
N ARG A 59 -6.94 2.78 5.05
CA ARG A 59 -7.75 3.59 4.13
C ARG A 59 -7.03 4.88 3.78
N VAL A 60 -6.95 5.17 2.49
CA VAL A 60 -6.31 6.37 1.95
C VAL A 60 -7.26 7.55 2.07
N THR A 61 -6.69 8.71 2.42
CA THR A 61 -7.38 10.00 2.39
C THR A 61 -6.50 11.03 1.70
N GLY A 62 -7.09 11.79 0.79
CA GLY A 62 -6.43 12.84 0.01
C GLY A 62 -5.81 12.35 -1.30
N HIS A 63 -5.16 13.29 -2.00
CA HIS A 63 -4.84 13.17 -3.42
C HIS A 63 -3.33 13.19 -3.73
N SER A 64 -2.46 13.17 -2.72
CA SER A 64 -1.02 13.38 -2.93
C SER A 64 -0.32 12.23 -3.67
N MET A 65 -1.00 11.10 -3.87
CA MET A 65 -0.43 9.88 -4.45
C MET A 65 -1.14 9.44 -5.75
N GLU A 66 -1.96 10.31 -6.35
CA GLU A 66 -2.79 9.97 -7.52
C GLU A 66 -1.98 9.44 -8.71
N GLN A 67 -0.80 10.01 -9.00
CA GLN A 67 0.04 9.55 -10.12
C GLN A 67 0.71 8.20 -9.84
N ALA A 68 0.69 7.72 -8.59
CA ALA A 68 1.08 6.36 -8.24
C ALA A 68 -0.09 5.36 -8.38
N GLY A 69 -1.27 5.80 -8.84
CA GLY A 69 -2.47 4.98 -8.91
C GLY A 69 -3.12 4.75 -7.54
N ILE A 70 -2.88 5.65 -6.58
CA ILE A 70 -3.46 5.60 -5.24
C ILE A 70 -4.37 6.83 -5.09
N SER A 71 -5.68 6.57 -5.02
CA SER A 71 -6.72 7.58 -4.99
C SER A 71 -7.33 7.74 -3.60
N ASP A 72 -8.00 8.87 -3.38
CA ASP A 72 -8.81 9.07 -2.18
C ASP A 72 -9.88 7.97 -2.06
N GLY A 73 -9.98 7.37 -0.88
CA GLY A 73 -10.93 6.28 -0.61
C GLY A 73 -10.38 4.86 -0.83
N ASP A 74 -9.23 4.70 -1.48
CA ASP A 74 -8.61 3.38 -1.69
C ASP A 74 -8.19 2.71 -0.38
N GLU A 75 -7.99 1.39 -0.43
CA GLU A 75 -7.33 0.64 0.63
C GLU A 75 -5.93 0.19 0.24
N LEU A 76 -4.94 0.48 1.09
CA LEU A 76 -3.59 -0.06 0.95
C LEU A 76 -3.40 -1.27 1.84
N VAL A 77 -2.85 -2.34 1.26
CA VAL A 77 -2.24 -3.43 2.03
C VAL A 77 -0.83 -2.99 2.42
N VAL A 78 -0.56 -2.89 3.72
CA VAL A 78 0.69 -2.40 4.28
C VAL A 78 1.34 -3.47 5.13
N ASN A 79 2.62 -3.74 4.90
CA ASN A 79 3.38 -4.72 5.66
C ASN A 79 4.46 -4.03 6.50
N ARG A 80 4.43 -4.25 7.82
CA ARG A 80 5.39 -3.67 8.79
C ARG A 80 6.69 -4.47 8.93
N ALA A 81 6.72 -5.74 8.52
CA ALA A 81 7.91 -6.57 8.57
C ALA A 81 8.86 -6.33 7.38
N LEU A 82 8.40 -5.60 6.34
CA LEU A 82 9.24 -5.23 5.21
C LEU A 82 10.14 -4.04 5.57
N GLU A 83 11.43 -4.19 5.27
CA GLU A 83 12.38 -3.09 5.34
C GLU A 83 12.11 -2.08 4.20
N PRO A 84 11.85 -0.81 4.52
CA PRO A 84 11.58 0.22 3.51
C PRO A 84 12.85 0.55 2.72
N ARG A 85 12.71 0.69 1.40
CA ARG A 85 13.82 1.01 0.48
C ARG A 85 13.52 2.30 -0.27
N ASP A 86 14.55 2.93 -0.85
CA ASP A 86 14.36 4.04 -1.79
C ASP A 86 13.33 3.66 -2.88
N GLY A 87 12.39 4.57 -3.14
CA GLY A 87 11.27 4.40 -4.07
C GLY A 87 10.05 3.66 -3.50
N SER A 88 10.14 3.09 -2.29
CA SER A 88 9.01 2.39 -1.66
C SER A 88 7.88 3.36 -1.32
N VAL A 89 6.62 2.97 -1.56
CA VAL A 89 5.48 3.70 -0.99
C VAL A 89 5.33 3.25 0.45
N VAL A 90 5.35 4.21 1.37
CA VAL A 90 5.37 3.94 2.81
C VAL A 90 4.25 4.70 3.51
N VAL A 91 3.76 4.10 4.60
CA VAL A 91 3.08 4.84 5.65
C VAL A 91 4.17 5.32 6.61
N ALA A 92 4.32 6.63 6.74
CA ALA A 92 5.27 7.26 7.64
C ALA A 92 4.52 8.01 8.76
N VAL A 93 5.11 8.01 9.94
CA VAL A 93 4.75 8.89 11.05
C VAL A 93 5.84 9.95 11.11
N LEU A 94 5.50 11.21 10.79
CA LEU A 94 6.40 12.35 10.86
C LEU A 94 5.87 13.31 11.94
N ASP A 95 6.65 13.54 12.99
CA ASP A 95 6.29 14.37 14.14
C ASP A 95 4.91 14.02 14.74
N GLY A 96 4.58 12.73 14.72
CA GLY A 96 3.32 12.18 15.24
C GLY A 96 2.16 12.15 14.24
N GLU A 97 2.32 12.68 13.03
CA GLU A 97 1.30 12.69 11.98
C GLU A 97 1.52 11.57 10.95
N LEU A 98 0.44 10.89 10.57
CA LEU A 98 0.48 9.84 9.55
C LEU A 98 0.40 10.42 8.14
N THR A 99 1.25 9.92 7.25
CA THR A 99 1.22 10.28 5.84
C THR A 99 1.60 9.09 4.97
N ILE A 100 1.05 9.06 3.75
CA ILE A 100 1.46 8.12 2.71
C ILE A 100 2.28 8.90 1.69
N LYS A 101 3.52 8.46 1.47
CA LYS A 101 4.47 9.09 0.55
C LYS A 101 5.39 8.05 -0.06
N ARG A 102 6.03 8.41 -1.17
CA ARG A 102 7.16 7.66 -1.70
C ARG A 102 8.41 8.03 -0.91
N LEU A 103 9.02 7.04 -0.28
CA LEU A 103 10.27 7.23 0.46
C LEU A 103 11.40 7.43 -0.53
N ARG A 104 12.12 8.55 -0.43
CA ARG A 104 13.35 8.79 -1.17
C ARG A 104 14.52 8.91 -0.19
N ILE A 105 15.56 8.12 -0.42
CA ILE A 105 16.77 8.11 0.40
C ILE A 105 17.89 8.70 -0.45
N THR A 106 18.40 9.86 -0.04
CA THR A 106 19.45 10.59 -0.75
C THR A 106 20.69 10.71 0.12
N PRO A 107 21.85 11.10 -0.44
CA PRO A 107 23.04 11.38 0.36
C PRO A 107 22.85 12.53 1.38
N SER A 108 21.89 13.43 1.14
CA SER A 108 21.59 14.58 1.99
C SER A 108 20.51 14.31 3.03
N GLY A 109 19.82 13.17 2.98
CA GLY A 109 18.80 12.81 3.96
C GLY A 109 17.65 11.99 3.38
N VAL A 110 16.48 12.14 4.01
CA VAL A 110 15.25 11.45 3.61
C VAL A 110 14.26 12.48 3.09
N ILE A 111 13.58 12.15 1.99
CA ILE A 111 12.49 12.94 1.42
C ILE A 111 11.25 12.06 1.36
N LEU A 112 10.12 12.59 1.84
CA LEU A 112 8.81 11.99 1.65
C LEU A 112 8.15 12.66 0.44
N GLN A 113 8.33 12.01 -0.72
CA GLN A 113 7.88 12.51 -2.01
C GLN A 113 6.38 12.22 -2.23
N ALA A 114 5.63 13.24 -2.66
CA ALA A 114 4.29 13.06 -3.17
C ALA A 114 4.35 12.63 -4.64
N ASP A 115 3.44 11.73 -5.05
CA ASP A 115 3.21 11.39 -6.46
C ASP A 115 2.03 12.18 -7.01
N ASN A 116 2.12 13.50 -6.85
CA ASN A 116 1.22 14.46 -7.42
C ASN A 116 1.92 15.83 -7.47
N PRO A 117 2.15 16.46 -8.64
CA PRO A 117 2.93 17.69 -8.77
C PRO A 117 2.29 18.89 -8.06
N ARG A 118 1.01 18.79 -7.69
CA ARG A 118 0.29 19.81 -6.93
C ARG A 118 0.66 19.82 -5.44
N PHE A 119 1.38 18.82 -4.96
CA PHE A 119 1.77 18.64 -3.57
C PHE A 119 3.29 18.70 -3.46
N PRO A 120 3.85 19.55 -2.58
CA PRO A 120 5.29 19.63 -2.41
C PRO A 120 5.84 18.35 -1.78
N GLU A 121 7.09 18.04 -2.10
CA GLU A 121 7.87 17.02 -1.38
C GLU A 121 8.22 17.53 0.02
N ILE A 122 8.35 16.60 0.97
CA ILE A 122 8.72 16.92 2.35
C ILE A 122 10.15 16.44 2.57
N GLU A 123 11.10 17.37 2.58
CA GLU A 123 12.44 17.11 3.09
C GLU A 123 12.37 16.93 4.60
N VAL A 124 12.77 15.77 5.11
CA VAL A 124 12.65 15.45 6.53
C VAL A 124 13.74 16.20 7.29
N PRO A 125 13.38 17.14 8.19
CA PRO A 125 14.38 17.89 8.95
C PRO A 125 15.20 16.97 9.87
N ALA A 126 16.47 17.31 10.10
CA ALA A 126 17.36 16.51 10.94
C ALA A 126 16.88 16.35 12.41
N LEU A 127 16.05 17.28 12.89
CA LEU A 127 15.47 17.25 14.24
C LEU A 127 14.07 16.64 14.30
N ALA A 128 13.49 16.27 13.16
CA ALA A 128 12.15 15.70 13.11
C ALA A 128 12.15 14.22 13.52
N GLU A 129 11.07 13.78 14.15
CA GLU A 129 10.87 12.38 14.47
C GLU A 129 10.18 11.68 13.30
N LEU A 130 10.97 10.95 12.51
CA LEU A 130 10.46 10.11 11.42
C LEU A 130 10.48 8.64 11.82
N THR A 131 9.31 7.99 11.77
CA THR A 131 9.19 6.53 11.86
C THR A 131 8.48 6.01 10.62
N ILE A 132 9.11 5.05 9.93
CA ILE A 132 8.40 4.32 8.88
C ILE A 132 7.55 3.23 9.55
N TRP A 133 6.24 3.36 9.43
CA TRP A 133 5.29 2.45 10.06
C TRP A 133 5.16 1.14 9.29
N GLY A 134 5.22 1.20 7.96
CA GLY A 134 5.20 0.03 7.10
C GLY A 134 5.25 0.38 5.62
N VAL A 135 5.49 -0.64 4.78
CA VAL A 135 5.59 -0.53 3.33
C VAL A 135 4.28 -0.96 2.68
N ALA A 136 3.73 -0.11 1.81
CA ALA A 136 2.55 -0.46 1.02
C ALA A 136 2.94 -1.46 -0.08
N THR A 137 2.25 -2.60 -0.14
CA THR A 137 2.53 -3.69 -1.07
C THR A 137 1.51 -3.78 -2.20
N ARG A 138 0.27 -3.37 -1.95
CA ARG A 138 -0.85 -3.38 -2.90
C ARG A 138 -1.79 -2.22 -2.63
N CYS A 139 -2.40 -1.71 -3.70
CA CYS A 139 -3.53 -0.78 -3.64
C CYS A 139 -4.78 -1.51 -4.13
N LEU A 140 -5.83 -1.50 -3.32
CA LEU A 140 -7.15 -1.98 -3.68
C LEU A 140 -7.95 -0.75 -4.14
N HIS A 141 -7.98 -0.57 -5.45
CA HIS A 141 -8.61 0.59 -6.08
C HIS A 141 -10.03 0.25 -6.50
N HIS A 142 -10.99 1.10 -6.13
CA HIS A 142 -12.37 0.98 -6.58
C HIS A 142 -12.50 1.58 -7.99
N VAL A 143 -12.81 0.71 -8.96
CA VAL A 143 -13.00 1.07 -10.38
C VAL A 143 -14.47 1.23 -10.76
#